data_AF-A0A1A8FFX1-F1
#
_entry.id   AF-A0A1A8FFX1-F1
#
_cell.length_a   1.000
_cell.length_b   1.000
_cell.length_c   1.000
_cell.angle_alpha   90.00
_cell.angle_beta   90.00
_cell.angle_gamma   90.00
#
_symmetry.space_group_name_H-M   'P 1'
#
loop_
_entity.id
_entity.type
_entity.pdbx_description
1 polymer ?
#
loop_
_entity_poly.entity_id
_entity_poly.type
_entity_poly.pdbx_seq_one_letter_code
_entity_poly.pdbx_strand_id
1 'polypeptide(L)'
;MSTGNVHVYTNQGTSYSQFYQPRRRRAHERREEVVEDNQSQNTFTALLQLLPVLVLILISVFTQMMATNPPYSLFYKPALGLVVSRETQHMGVPYYVDKSFEKEYRGAALEELEKTIESDYVEHLQSSCWKEKQQKSDLANLGQLYRDERLKQKAESMRLDNCEKLQRLVGRQKVK
;
A
#
# COMPACT_ATOMS: atom_id res chain seq x y z
N MET A 1 60.33 27.17 23.61
CA MET A 1 60.70 25.87 23.01
C MET A 1 60.75 26.05 21.49
N SER A 2 61.97 25.93 20.98
CA SER A 2 62.49 25.67 19.63
C SER A 2 61.71 26.01 18.35
N THR A 3 62.36 26.88 17.58
CA THR A 3 62.38 27.01 16.11
C THR A 3 62.67 25.69 15.37
N GLY A 4 62.22 25.58 14.11
CA GLY A 4 62.81 24.63 13.16
C GLY A 4 62.04 24.44 11.86
N ASN A 5 62.39 25.21 10.82
CA ASN A 5 62.17 24.79 9.43
C ASN A 5 63.21 23.72 9.10
N VAL A 6 62.78 22.57 8.60
CA VAL A 6 63.66 21.54 8.04
C VAL A 6 63.14 21.15 6.67
N HIS A 7 63.89 21.53 5.64
CA HIS A 7 63.81 20.97 4.31
C HIS A 7 64.62 19.67 4.27
N VAL A 8 64.08 18.62 3.65
CA VAL A 8 64.86 17.47 3.15
C VAL A 8 64.39 17.14 1.74
N TYR A 9 65.31 17.23 0.80
CA TYR A 9 65.24 16.67 -0.54
C TYR A 9 65.80 15.24 -0.52
N THR A 10 65.20 14.32 -1.27
CA THR A 10 65.95 13.28 -1.99
C THR A 10 65.25 12.89 -3.30
N ASN A 11 66.05 12.91 -4.36
CA ASN A 11 65.77 12.52 -5.74
C ASN A 11 65.78 10.99 -5.92
N GLN A 12 65.05 10.51 -6.93
CA GLN A 12 65.39 9.44 -7.90
C GLN A 12 64.10 9.09 -8.68
N GLY A 13 64.02 9.01 -10.01
CA GLY A 13 64.99 9.13 -11.08
C GLY A 13 64.30 8.79 -12.42
N THR A 14 64.88 9.30 -13.51
CA THR A 14 64.95 8.70 -14.88
C THR A 14 63.66 8.34 -15.62
N SER A 15 63.19 9.15 -16.58
CA SER A 15 63.63 9.31 -18.00
C SER A 15 62.99 8.32 -18.97
N TYR A 16 62.28 8.79 -20.01
CA TYR A 16 62.72 8.72 -21.42
C TYR A 16 61.62 9.21 -22.39
N SER A 17 61.93 10.27 -23.16
CA SER A 17 61.50 10.54 -24.56
C SER A 17 59.99 10.77 -24.85
N GLN A 18 59.53 11.52 -25.85
CA GLN A 18 60.13 12.03 -27.07
C GLN A 18 59.33 13.26 -27.55
N PHE A 19 60.03 14.14 -28.26
CA PHE A 19 59.55 15.36 -28.89
C PHE A 19 58.69 15.08 -30.13
N TYR A 20 57.70 15.92 -30.42
CA TYR A 20 57.48 16.57 -31.73
C TYR A 20 56.36 17.63 -31.60
N GLN A 21 56.71 18.91 -31.69
CA GLN A 21 55.82 19.99 -32.16
C GLN A 21 56.10 20.22 -33.67
N PRO A 22 55.43 21.10 -34.46
CA PRO A 22 54.37 22.10 -34.16
C PRO A 22 53.25 22.17 -35.26
N ARG A 23 52.29 23.13 -35.18
CA ARG A 23 52.17 24.27 -36.15
C ARG A 23 50.82 25.07 -36.12
N ARG A 24 51.00 26.39 -35.91
CA ARG A 24 50.24 27.61 -36.36
C ARG A 24 48.83 27.90 -35.80
N ARG A 25 48.68 28.92 -34.94
CA ARG A 25 48.49 30.38 -35.21
C ARG A 25 47.21 30.73 -35.99
N ARG A 26 46.25 31.37 -35.31
CA ARG A 26 45.75 32.72 -35.63
C ARG A 26 45.01 33.32 -34.43
N ALA A 27 45.24 34.62 -34.23
CA ALA A 27 44.72 35.46 -33.16
C ALA A 27 43.60 36.37 -33.70
N HIS A 28 42.94 37.10 -32.78
CA HIS A 28 41.85 38.08 -32.92
C HIS A 28 40.44 37.43 -32.87
N GLU A 29 39.47 37.86 -32.03
CA GLU A 29 39.16 39.20 -31.53
C GLU A 29 38.23 39.14 -30.28
N ARG A 30 38.56 39.98 -29.28
CA ARG A 30 37.71 40.75 -28.35
C ARG A 30 36.19 40.46 -28.31
N ARG A 31 35.70 40.00 -27.14
CA ARG A 31 34.54 40.61 -26.44
C ARG A 31 34.59 40.31 -24.94
N GLU A 32 34.51 41.38 -24.15
CA GLU A 32 34.29 41.38 -22.69
C GLU A 32 32.89 40.84 -22.34
N GLU A 33 32.72 40.52 -21.04
CA GLU A 33 31.43 40.22 -20.34
C GLU A 33 30.87 38.81 -20.64
N VAL A 34 30.54 37.92 -19.71
CA VAL A 34 29.97 38.02 -18.35
C VAL A 34 30.37 36.76 -17.57
N VAL A 35 30.86 36.92 -16.34
CA VAL A 35 30.76 35.87 -15.31
C VAL A 35 29.29 35.78 -14.93
N GLU A 36 28.68 34.59 -15.05
CA GLU A 36 27.43 34.10 -14.42
C GLU A 36 26.48 33.43 -15.43
N ASP A 37 26.53 32.09 -15.54
CA ASP A 37 25.32 31.26 -15.80
C ASP A 37 25.52 29.75 -15.54
N ASN A 38 26.48 29.32 -14.69
CA ASN A 38 26.73 27.88 -14.48
C ASN A 38 26.09 27.31 -13.20
N GLN A 39 25.46 28.15 -12.37
CA GLN A 39 24.78 27.73 -11.15
C GLN A 39 23.26 27.55 -11.35
N SER A 40 22.68 28.33 -12.26
CA SER A 40 21.28 28.29 -12.71
C SER A 40 20.96 27.02 -13.51
N GLN A 41 21.82 26.62 -14.46
CA GLN A 41 21.62 25.43 -15.31
C GLN A 41 21.63 24.12 -14.50
N ASN A 42 22.45 24.02 -13.45
CA ASN A 42 22.49 22.84 -12.58
C ASN A 42 21.20 22.66 -11.76
N THR A 43 20.58 23.76 -11.31
CA THR A 43 19.29 23.66 -10.60
C THR A 43 18.15 23.30 -11.55
N PHE A 44 18.16 23.84 -12.77
CA PHE A 44 17.15 23.52 -13.79
C PHE A 44 17.26 22.07 -14.28
N THR A 45 18.48 21.56 -14.50
CA THR A 45 18.72 20.16 -14.87
C THR A 45 18.38 19.18 -13.74
N ALA A 46 18.68 19.53 -12.48
CA ALA A 46 18.26 18.74 -11.31
C ALA A 46 16.72 18.67 -11.18
N LEU A 47 16.01 19.78 -11.42
CA LEU A 47 14.54 19.80 -11.43
C LEU A 47 13.95 18.98 -12.59
N LEU A 48 14.56 19.04 -13.79
CA LEU A 48 14.15 18.22 -14.93
C LEU A 48 14.37 16.72 -14.69
N GLN A 49 15.41 16.34 -13.95
CA GLN A 49 15.66 14.94 -13.57
C GLN A 49 14.65 14.41 -12.53
N LEU A 50 14.06 15.29 -11.72
CA LEU A 50 12.99 14.94 -10.77
C LEU A 50 11.61 14.81 -11.43
N LEU A 51 11.42 15.39 -12.63
CA LEU A 51 10.15 15.37 -13.35
C LEU A 51 9.65 13.94 -13.67
N PRO A 52 10.48 12.99 -14.15
CA PRO A 52 10.06 11.59 -14.31
C PRO A 52 9.58 10.93 -13.01
N VAL A 53 10.26 11.18 -11.88
CA VAL A 53 9.87 10.63 -10.57
C VAL A 53 8.53 11.23 -10.13
N LEU A 54 8.37 12.54 -10.32
CA LEU A 54 7.13 13.25 -10.01
C LEU A 54 5.97 12.74 -10.86
N VAL A 55 6.18 12.50 -12.16
CA VAL A 55 5.17 11.90 -13.05
C VAL A 55 4.79 10.49 -12.60
N LEU A 56 5.75 9.65 -12.19
CA LEU A 56 5.46 8.31 -11.65
C LEU A 56 4.64 8.37 -10.36
N ILE A 57 4.94 9.32 -9.47
CA ILE A 57 4.16 9.55 -8.25
C ILE A 57 2.75 10.01 -8.61
N LEU A 58 2.61 10.96 -9.53
CA LEU A 58 1.29 11.44 -9.99
C LEU A 58 0.48 10.30 -10.63
N ILE A 59 1.09 9.50 -11.51
CA ILE A 59 0.43 8.34 -12.11
C ILE A 59 0.00 7.35 -11.02
N SER A 60 0.87 7.02 -10.07
CA SER A 60 0.53 6.04 -9.01
C SER A 60 -0.58 6.53 -8.08
N VAL A 61 -0.60 7.81 -7.71
CA VAL A 61 -1.69 8.40 -6.91
C VAL A 61 -2.97 8.50 -7.75
N PHE A 62 -2.87 8.86 -9.03
CA PHE A 62 -4.02 8.97 -9.92
C PHE A 62 -4.65 7.61 -10.22
N THR A 63 -3.84 6.55 -10.40
CA THR A 63 -4.35 5.19 -10.55
C THR A 63 -4.97 4.66 -9.27
N GLN A 64 -4.46 5.02 -8.08
CA GLN A 64 -5.11 4.73 -6.80
C GLN A 64 -6.43 5.51 -6.62
N MET A 65 -6.51 6.73 -7.15
CA MET A 65 -7.71 7.57 -7.08
C MET A 65 -8.79 7.12 -8.07
N MET A 66 -8.42 6.49 -9.19
CA MET A 66 -9.35 5.71 -10.00
C MET A 66 -9.77 4.48 -9.19
N ALA A 67 -10.79 4.66 -8.34
CA ALA A 67 -11.40 3.60 -7.58
C ALA A 67 -11.92 2.53 -8.55
N THR A 68 -11.13 1.48 -8.78
CA THR A 68 -11.65 0.23 -9.29
C THR A 68 -12.62 -0.26 -8.21
N ASN A 69 -13.92 -0.23 -8.53
CA ASN A 69 -14.91 -0.79 -7.63
C ASN A 69 -14.49 -2.24 -7.32
N PRO A 70 -14.53 -2.67 -6.06
CA PRO A 70 -14.16 -4.04 -5.74
C PRO A 70 -15.10 -5.00 -6.49
N PRO A 71 -14.62 -6.17 -6.94
CA PRO A 71 -15.39 -7.08 -7.79
C PRO A 71 -16.62 -7.67 -7.09
N TYR A 72 -16.65 -7.64 -5.75
CA TYR A 72 -17.78 -8.06 -4.94
C TYR A 72 -17.89 -7.25 -3.64
N SER A 73 -19.00 -7.45 -2.92
CA SER A 73 -19.14 -7.11 -1.52
C SER A 73 -19.98 -8.15 -0.78
N LEU A 74 -19.63 -8.43 0.48
CA LEU A 74 -20.47 -9.25 1.38
C LEU A 74 -21.80 -8.58 1.74
N PHE A 75 -21.97 -7.29 1.39
CA PHE A 75 -23.16 -6.50 1.71
C PHE A 75 -23.65 -5.77 0.46
N TYR A 76 -24.95 -5.52 0.42
CA TYR A 76 -25.58 -4.75 -0.65
C TYR A 76 -25.02 -3.31 -0.69
N LYS A 77 -24.40 -2.91 -1.81
CA LYS A 77 -23.75 -1.60 -1.97
C LYS A 77 -24.14 -0.95 -3.31
N PRO A 78 -25.30 -0.29 -3.38
CA PRO A 78 -25.80 0.29 -4.63
C PRO A 78 -24.95 1.44 -5.15
N ALA A 79 -24.29 2.20 -4.27
CA ALA A 79 -23.37 3.27 -4.65
C ALA A 79 -22.16 2.79 -5.47
N LEU A 80 -21.79 1.51 -5.35
CA LEU A 80 -20.70 0.88 -6.10
C LEU A 80 -21.22 0.00 -7.25
N GLY A 81 -22.54 -0.03 -7.51
CA GLY A 81 -23.17 -0.92 -8.49
C GLY A 81 -23.24 -2.40 -8.06
N LEU A 82 -22.82 -2.73 -6.84
CA LEU A 82 -22.81 -4.09 -6.30
C LEU A 82 -24.18 -4.46 -5.72
N VAL A 83 -25.10 -4.84 -6.61
CA VAL A 83 -26.53 -5.04 -6.32
C VAL A 83 -27.05 -6.42 -6.69
N VAL A 84 -26.32 -7.17 -7.51
CA VAL A 84 -26.72 -8.51 -7.96
C VAL A 84 -26.32 -9.52 -6.90
N SER A 85 -27.30 -10.15 -6.25
CA SER A 85 -27.04 -11.15 -5.21
C SER A 85 -26.65 -12.50 -5.82
N ARG A 86 -25.65 -13.14 -5.23
CA ARG A 86 -25.15 -14.48 -5.55
C ARG A 86 -24.80 -15.23 -4.26
N GLU A 87 -24.61 -16.53 -4.36
CA GLU A 87 -24.14 -17.39 -3.27
C GLU A 87 -22.95 -18.23 -3.74
N THR A 88 -21.95 -18.41 -2.88
CA THR A 88 -20.78 -19.24 -3.21
C THR A 88 -21.17 -20.71 -3.29
N GLN A 89 -20.55 -21.46 -4.19
CA GLN A 89 -20.95 -22.85 -4.42
C GLN A 89 -20.63 -23.79 -3.25
N HIS A 90 -19.55 -23.52 -2.52
CA HIS A 90 -19.05 -24.46 -1.52
C HIS A 90 -19.70 -24.25 -0.14
N MET A 91 -19.74 -23.01 0.36
CA MET A 91 -20.33 -22.66 1.65
C MET A 91 -21.70 -21.97 1.59
N GLY A 92 -22.18 -21.57 0.42
CA GLY A 92 -23.43 -20.82 0.30
C GLY A 92 -23.33 -19.43 0.94
N VAL A 93 -22.17 -18.78 0.86
CA VAL A 93 -21.98 -17.44 1.41
C VAL A 93 -22.64 -16.41 0.49
N PRO A 94 -23.58 -15.58 0.97
CA PRO A 94 -24.20 -14.55 0.14
C PRO A 94 -23.22 -13.40 -0.13
N TYR A 95 -23.14 -12.98 -1.39
CA TYR A 95 -22.34 -11.84 -1.84
C TYR A 95 -23.06 -11.05 -2.93
N TYR A 96 -22.59 -9.84 -3.20
CA TYR A 96 -23.16 -8.90 -4.15
C TYR A 96 -22.11 -8.47 -5.17
N VAL A 97 -22.50 -8.47 -6.43
CA VAL A 97 -21.65 -8.13 -7.57
C VAL A 97 -22.34 -7.13 -8.49
N ASP A 98 -21.61 -6.62 -9.47
CA ASP A 98 -22.18 -5.78 -10.51
C ASP A 98 -22.93 -6.61 -11.57
N LYS A 99 -23.51 -5.94 -12.56
CA LYS A 99 -24.23 -6.60 -13.67
C LYS A 99 -23.30 -7.22 -14.71
N SER A 100 -22.02 -6.84 -14.72
CA SER A 100 -20.98 -7.31 -15.65
C SER A 100 -20.28 -8.58 -15.19
N PHE A 101 -20.43 -8.94 -13.91
CA PHE A 101 -19.67 -9.98 -13.21
C PHE A 101 -19.52 -11.28 -14.00
N GLU A 102 -20.61 -11.80 -14.58
CA GLU A 102 -20.56 -13.07 -15.31
C GLU A 102 -19.68 -13.01 -16.56
N LYS A 103 -19.41 -11.83 -17.12
CA LYS A 103 -18.50 -11.67 -18.26
C LYS A 103 -17.05 -11.82 -17.85
N GLU A 104 -16.71 -11.43 -16.61
CA GLU A 104 -15.34 -11.37 -16.10
C GLU A 104 -14.96 -12.61 -15.30
N TYR A 105 -15.88 -13.18 -14.53
CA TYR A 105 -15.62 -14.31 -13.62
C TYR A 105 -16.38 -15.57 -14.05
N ARG A 106 -15.64 -16.55 -14.57
CA ARG A 106 -16.14 -17.91 -14.92
C ARG A 106 -15.09 -18.97 -14.65
N GLY A 107 -15.53 -20.23 -14.52
CA GLY A 107 -14.65 -21.39 -14.38
C GLY A 107 -13.71 -21.24 -13.18
N ALA A 108 -12.41 -21.50 -13.40
CA ALA A 108 -11.39 -21.43 -12.35
C ALA A 108 -11.28 -20.06 -11.68
N ALA A 109 -11.45 -18.96 -12.43
CA ALA A 109 -11.39 -17.61 -11.87
C ALA A 109 -12.55 -17.32 -10.92
N LEU A 110 -13.74 -17.87 -11.21
CA LEU A 110 -14.88 -17.78 -10.30
C LEU A 110 -14.64 -18.62 -9.05
N GLU A 111 -14.11 -19.84 -9.19
CA GLU A 111 -13.82 -20.72 -8.05
C GLU A 111 -12.79 -20.11 -7.11
N GLU A 112 -11.72 -19.51 -7.64
CA GLU A 112 -10.71 -18.80 -6.85
C GLU A 112 -11.31 -17.59 -6.12
N LEU A 113 -12.11 -16.79 -6.82
CA LEU A 113 -12.79 -15.65 -6.20
C LEU A 113 -13.74 -16.10 -5.07
N GLU A 114 -14.53 -17.16 -5.30
CA GLU A 114 -15.45 -17.68 -4.29
C GLU A 114 -14.70 -18.19 -3.05
N LYS A 115 -13.52 -18.81 -3.20
CA LYS A 115 -12.66 -19.18 -2.07
C LYS A 115 -12.21 -17.96 -1.26
N THR A 116 -11.86 -16.85 -1.94
CA THR A 116 -11.51 -15.60 -1.27
C THR A 116 -12.72 -15.01 -0.53
N ILE A 117 -13.89 -14.92 -1.19
CA ILE A 117 -15.15 -14.45 -0.58
C ILE A 117 -15.48 -15.25 0.69
N GLU A 118 -15.32 -16.57 0.60
CA GLU A 118 -15.54 -17.51 1.68
C GLU A 118 -14.60 -17.27 2.87
N SER A 119 -13.31 -17.06 2.61
CA SER A 119 -12.32 -16.71 3.63
C SER A 119 -12.67 -15.39 4.32
N ASP A 120 -12.91 -14.33 3.54
CA ASP A 120 -13.26 -13.00 4.03
C ASP A 120 -14.51 -13.02 4.91
N TYR A 121 -15.50 -13.83 4.53
CA TYR A 121 -16.74 -13.96 5.29
C TYR A 121 -16.51 -14.63 6.65
N VAL A 122 -15.66 -15.67 6.70
CA VAL A 122 -15.28 -16.32 7.96
C VAL A 122 -14.52 -15.35 8.86
N GLU A 123 -13.55 -14.60 8.32
CA GLU A 123 -12.81 -13.58 9.07
C GLU A 123 -13.74 -12.49 9.61
N HIS A 124 -14.68 -12.02 8.79
CA HIS A 124 -15.70 -11.06 9.20
C HIS A 124 -16.56 -11.59 10.35
N LEU A 125 -17.01 -12.85 10.27
CA LEU A 125 -17.80 -13.49 11.33
C LEU A 125 -16.99 -13.71 12.61
N GLN A 126 -15.71 -14.07 12.51
CA GLN A 126 -14.81 -14.19 13.66
C GLN A 126 -14.64 -12.85 14.37
N SER A 127 -14.32 -11.79 13.62
CA SER A 127 -14.18 -10.44 14.16
C SER A 127 -15.48 -9.94 14.80
N SER A 128 -16.61 -10.15 14.14
CA SER A 128 -17.93 -9.76 14.63
C SER A 128 -18.32 -10.54 15.89
N CYS A 129 -18.11 -11.85 15.90
CA CYS A 129 -18.33 -12.69 17.08
C CYS A 129 -17.46 -12.27 18.27
N TRP A 130 -16.19 -11.92 18.03
CA TRP A 130 -15.31 -11.42 19.08
C TRP A 130 -15.85 -10.11 19.67
N LYS A 131 -16.30 -9.17 18.82
CA LYS A 131 -16.92 -7.91 19.26
C LYS A 131 -18.20 -8.15 20.06
N GLU A 132 -19.07 -9.07 19.63
CA GLU A 132 -20.30 -9.43 20.37
C GLU A 132 -19.98 -10.01 21.76
N LYS A 133 -19.01 -10.94 21.84
CA LYS A 133 -18.57 -11.51 23.12
C LYS A 133 -17.97 -10.45 24.04
N GLN A 134 -17.16 -9.56 23.49
CA GLN A 134 -16.57 -8.46 24.24
C GLN A 134 -17.65 -7.54 24.82
N GLN A 135 -18.59 -7.10 23.98
CA GLN A 135 -19.72 -6.28 24.42
C GLN A 135 -20.56 -6.94 25.52
N LYS A 136 -20.84 -8.24 25.38
CA LYS A 136 -21.55 -9.01 26.41
C LYS A 136 -20.77 -9.06 27.72
N SER A 137 -19.46 -9.33 27.65
CA SER A 137 -18.58 -9.35 28.81
C SER A 137 -18.48 -7.99 29.49
N ASP A 138 -18.36 -6.90 28.71
CA ASP A 138 -18.26 -5.55 29.25
C ASP A 138 -19.53 -5.16 29.98
N LEU A 139 -20.70 -5.47 29.42
CA LEU A 139 -21.99 -5.25 30.08
C LEU A 139 -22.12 -6.05 31.38
N ALA A 140 -21.71 -7.32 31.38
CA ALA A 140 -21.73 -8.16 32.58
C ALA A 140 -20.78 -7.62 33.66
N ASN A 141 -19.56 -7.22 33.28
CA ASN A 141 -18.55 -6.67 34.17
C ASN A 141 -19.01 -5.34 34.79
N LEU A 142 -19.57 -4.43 33.99
CA LEU A 142 -20.12 -3.16 34.47
C LEU A 142 -21.33 -3.39 35.39
N GLY A 143 -22.23 -4.30 35.02
CA GLY A 143 -23.37 -4.68 35.85
C GLY A 143 -22.95 -5.27 37.20
N GLN A 144 -21.88 -6.06 37.23
CA GLN A 144 -21.31 -6.59 38.47
C GLN A 144 -20.64 -5.47 39.30
N LEU A 145 -19.83 -4.61 38.68
CA LEU A 145 -19.10 -3.54 39.35
C LEU A 145 -20.04 -2.54 40.04
N TYR A 146 -21.08 -2.09 39.33
CA TYR A 146 -22.03 -1.10 39.82
C TYR A 146 -23.26 -1.70 40.50
N ARG A 147 -23.37 -3.04 40.54
CA ARG A 147 -24.56 -3.77 41.02
C ARG A 147 -25.85 -3.33 40.30
N ASP A 148 -25.73 -3.03 39.01
CA ASP A 148 -26.85 -2.64 38.16
C ASP A 148 -27.47 -3.87 37.50
N GLU A 149 -28.65 -4.28 37.99
CA GLU A 149 -29.39 -5.42 37.46
C GLU A 149 -29.85 -5.21 36.01
N ARG A 150 -30.02 -3.97 35.55
CA ARG A 150 -30.40 -3.70 34.15
C ARG A 150 -29.26 -4.06 33.21
N LEU A 151 -28.01 -3.74 33.59
CA LEU A 151 -26.83 -4.09 32.81
C LEU A 151 -26.60 -5.61 32.78
N LYS A 152 -26.81 -6.30 33.92
CA LYS A 152 -26.74 -7.76 33.99
C LYS A 152 -27.78 -8.42 33.10
N GLN A 153 -29.05 -8.02 33.21
CA GLN A 153 -30.13 -8.55 32.37
C GLN A 153 -29.87 -8.27 30.88
N LYS A 154 -29.32 -7.09 30.54
CA LYS A 154 -28.93 -6.78 29.16
C LYS A 154 -27.81 -7.69 28.67
N ALA A 155 -26.79 -7.97 29.49
CA ALA A 155 -25.73 -8.91 29.14
C ALA A 155 -26.26 -10.33 28.92
N GLU A 156 -27.13 -10.82 29.81
CA GLU A 156 -27.72 -12.16 29.73
C GLU A 156 -28.57 -12.33 28.47
N SER A 157 -29.44 -11.35 28.18
CA SER A 157 -30.32 -11.35 27.01
C SER A 157 -29.61 -11.00 25.69
N MET A 158 -28.38 -10.49 25.74
CA MET A 158 -27.61 -10.20 24.53
C MET A 158 -27.33 -11.48 23.75
N ARG A 159 -27.85 -11.53 22.53
CA ARG A 159 -27.61 -12.60 21.55
C ARG A 159 -26.24 -12.42 20.90
N LEU A 160 -25.66 -13.55 20.50
CA LEU A 160 -24.37 -13.62 19.79
C LEU A 160 -24.61 -14.17 18.39
N ASP A 161 -25.38 -13.44 17.58
CA ASP A 161 -25.91 -13.94 16.31
C ASP A 161 -24.77 -14.25 15.31
N ASN A 162 -23.71 -13.45 15.28
CA ASN A 162 -22.55 -13.72 14.43
C ASN A 162 -21.75 -14.93 14.92
N CYS A 163 -21.63 -15.11 16.25
CA CYS A 163 -21.05 -16.34 16.81
C CYS A 163 -21.86 -17.59 16.44
N GLU A 164 -23.19 -17.53 16.52
CA GLU A 164 -24.06 -18.65 16.11
C GLU A 164 -23.87 -18.98 14.61
N LYS A 165 -23.81 -17.97 13.75
CA LYS A 165 -23.53 -18.15 12.31
C LYS A 165 -22.17 -18.80 12.07
N LEU A 166 -21.13 -18.30 12.73
CA LEU A 166 -19.77 -18.87 12.63
C LEU A 166 -19.75 -20.35 13.05
N GLN A 167 -20.39 -20.68 14.18
CA GLN A 167 -20.46 -22.05 14.66
C GLN A 167 -21.20 -22.97 13.69
N ARG A 168 -22.30 -22.52 13.09
CA ARG A 168 -23.03 -23.28 12.06
C ARG A 168 -22.18 -23.54 10.82
N LEU A 169 -21.40 -22.54 10.37
CA LEU A 169 -20.53 -22.68 9.21
C LEU A 169 -19.37 -23.64 9.45
N VAL A 170 -18.63 -23.44 10.55
CA VAL A 170 -17.53 -24.33 10.95
C VAL A 170 -18.04 -25.75 11.22
N GLY A 171 -19.24 -25.87 11.80
CA GLY A 171 -19.89 -27.16 12.04
C GLY A 171 -20.20 -27.91 10.75
N ARG A 172 -20.68 -27.24 9.70
CA ARG A 172 -20.94 -27.84 8.39
C ARG A 172 -19.66 -28.30 7.69
N GLN A 173 -18.57 -27.54 7.81
CA GLN A 173 -17.28 -27.90 7.20
C GLN A 173 -16.67 -29.17 7.81
N LYS A 174 -16.87 -29.43 9.10
CA LYS A 174 -16.35 -30.65 9.75
C LYS A 174 -17.05 -31.95 9.34
N VAL A 175 -18.21 -31.85 8.67
CA VAL A 175 -19.07 -32.99 8.31
C VAL A 175 -18.85 -33.42 6.84
N LYS A 176 -18.19 -32.59 6.03
CA LYS A 176 -17.74 -32.94 4.66
C LYS A 176 -16.27 -33.34 4.68
#